data_AF-A0A3D9B3J9-F1
#
_entry.id   AF-A0A3D9B3J9-F1
#
_cell.length_a   1.000
_cell.length_b   1.000
_cell.length_c   1.000
_cell.angle_alpha   90.00
_cell.angle_beta   90.00
_cell.angle_gamma   90.00
#
_symmetry.space_group_name_H-M   'P 1'
#
loop_
_entity.id
_entity.type
_entity.pdbx_description
1 polymer ?
#
loop_
_entity_poly.entity_id
_entity_poly.type
_entity_poly.pdbx_seq_one_letter_code
_entity_poly.pdbx_strand_id
1 'polypeptide(L)'
;MLTMFENLHYAVRKMKTGLMLFMIAGSGLYAQQLEHLDDVQNVSARGNSVGHMILGNTVNYSPSSSLLGNNQPCNNTDPGGNPGDVGCVNFTYQGQQVSYTTVRGGDGKIWLQQNLGSANVAIAVGDEDSFGDLFQWGRWDDGHQLRNSPLTAAPGPNNPSGLSTVQGAFITGSPAWWAGFLATDTWNATNIMDAKDETSVDPCKAIGPDWKMPSQSEWAGIVSAEGISNPATAYSSHLKLPAGGSRGSGNGDFSFVGQRGYFWSSDTSGLGGKYLYIGNTIANASAGAPRGQGASVRCIKPSSSLGISETKPGNSIAGLYPNPTNGTLYIKAGSNIENVQVTNTLGQKVNILFSNDQIDMTALPDGIYLVELTLKNGQSVSKKVIKK
;
A
#
# COMPACT_ATOMS: atom_id res chain seq x y z
N MET A 1 -15.25 -73.43 9.87
CA MET A 1 -16.20 -72.72 10.75
C MET A 1 -15.38 -71.59 11.39
N LEU A 2 -15.28 -70.36 10.89
CA LEU A 2 -16.14 -69.50 10.07
C LEU A 2 -15.22 -68.58 9.21
N THR A 3 -15.45 -68.59 7.88
CA THR A 3 -15.63 -67.41 6.97
C THR A 3 -14.78 -66.14 7.15
N MET A 4 -13.94 -65.74 6.18
CA MET A 4 -14.20 -65.13 4.85
C MET A 4 -14.38 -63.60 4.88
N PHE A 5 -13.58 -62.92 4.05
CA PHE A 5 -13.88 -61.80 3.10
C PHE A 5 -12.55 -61.08 2.82
N GLU A 6 -11.70 -61.55 1.89
CA GLU A 6 -11.72 -61.28 0.44
C GLU A 6 -11.98 -59.81 0.03
N ASN A 7 -10.93 -59.13 -0.45
CA ASN A 7 -10.88 -58.58 -1.81
C ASN A 7 -9.50 -57.94 -2.09
N LEU A 8 -8.58 -58.70 -2.66
CA LEU A 8 -7.40 -58.16 -3.35
C LEU A 8 -7.06 -59.06 -4.53
N HIS A 9 -7.66 -58.82 -5.69
CA HIS A 9 -7.23 -59.39 -6.97
C HIS A 9 -7.63 -58.50 -8.17
N TYR A 10 -6.81 -58.57 -9.24
CA TYR A 10 -6.97 -57.99 -10.59
C TYR A 10 -6.64 -56.48 -10.75
N ALA A 11 -5.77 -56.00 -11.65
CA ALA A 11 -5.12 -56.61 -12.82
C ALA A 11 -3.87 -55.80 -13.27
N VAL A 12 -2.74 -56.48 -13.41
CA VAL A 12 -1.59 -56.05 -14.23
C VAL A 12 -1.80 -56.60 -15.64
N ARG A 13 -2.16 -55.75 -16.61
CA ARG A 13 -1.99 -56.02 -18.05
C ARG A 13 -2.36 -54.80 -18.89
N LYS A 14 -1.34 -54.15 -19.50
CA LYS A 14 -1.31 -53.73 -20.92
C LYS A 14 -0.03 -52.93 -21.23
N MET A 15 1.00 -53.63 -21.67
CA MET A 15 2.01 -53.14 -22.63
C MET A 15 2.06 -54.13 -23.79
N LYS A 16 1.76 -53.64 -25.00
CA LYS A 16 2.06 -54.22 -26.33
C LYS A 16 2.09 -53.00 -27.27
N THR A 17 3.24 -52.43 -27.64
CA THR A 17 4.17 -52.83 -28.71
C THR A 17 3.46 -53.18 -30.02
N GLY A 18 3.51 -52.26 -30.98
CA GLY A 18 3.26 -52.47 -32.41
C GLY A 18 4.51 -52.04 -33.17
N LEU A 19 5.19 -53.03 -33.74
CA LEU A 19 6.39 -52.93 -34.57
C LEU A 19 5.94 -53.06 -36.03
N MET A 20 6.35 -52.16 -36.93
CA MET A 20 6.56 -52.54 -38.33
C MET A 20 7.71 -51.75 -38.94
N LEU A 21 8.56 -52.50 -39.62
CA LEU A 21 9.89 -52.22 -40.16
C LEU A 21 9.78 -52.23 -41.69
N PHE A 22 10.52 -51.39 -42.41
CA PHE A 22 11.13 -51.79 -43.68
C PHE A 22 12.42 -50.99 -43.97
N MET A 23 13.45 -51.74 -44.38
CA MET A 23 14.87 -51.38 -44.59
C MET A 23 15.06 -50.55 -45.89
N ILE A 24 16.22 -49.94 -46.22
CA ILE A 24 17.47 -50.57 -46.70
C ILE A 24 18.64 -49.54 -46.77
N ALA A 25 19.81 -50.02 -46.29
CA ALA A 25 21.24 -49.84 -46.67
C ALA A 25 21.88 -48.50 -47.08
N GLY A 26 23.09 -48.29 -46.53
CA GLY A 26 24.13 -47.44 -47.11
C GLY A 26 25.27 -47.12 -46.12
N SER A 27 26.27 -47.98 -46.03
CA SER A 27 27.53 -47.76 -45.31
C SER A 27 28.48 -46.85 -46.09
N GLY A 28 29.16 -45.90 -45.41
CA GLY A 28 30.28 -45.16 -45.98
C GLY A 28 30.77 -44.04 -45.07
N LEU A 29 31.92 -44.26 -44.40
CA LEU A 29 32.76 -43.21 -43.82
C LEU A 29 33.39 -42.38 -44.94
N TYR A 30 33.38 -41.04 -44.83
CA TYR A 30 34.55 -40.15 -44.98
C TYR A 30 34.14 -38.69 -44.71
N ALA A 31 34.97 -37.99 -43.96
CA ALA A 31 34.78 -36.63 -43.48
C ALA A 31 34.86 -35.58 -44.59
N GLN A 32 34.00 -34.56 -44.54
CA GLN A 32 34.30 -33.22 -45.06
C GLN A 32 33.72 -32.16 -44.10
N GLN A 33 34.61 -31.27 -43.71
CA GLN A 33 34.41 -30.06 -42.92
C GLN A 33 33.42 -29.11 -43.63
N LEU A 34 32.37 -28.67 -42.93
CA LEU A 34 31.50 -27.58 -43.38
C LEU A 34 31.38 -26.55 -42.25
N GLU A 35 31.59 -25.30 -42.65
CA GLU A 35 31.59 -24.11 -41.82
C GLU A 35 30.18 -23.77 -41.30
N HIS A 36 30.18 -23.07 -40.17
CA HIS A 36 29.10 -22.33 -39.52
C HIS A 36 27.85 -22.05 -40.37
N LEU A 37 26.67 -22.32 -39.82
CA LEU A 37 25.58 -21.35 -39.59
C LEU A 37 24.43 -21.99 -38.78
N ASP A 38 24.05 -21.25 -37.73
CA ASP A 38 22.80 -21.26 -36.96
C ASP A 38 22.41 -22.46 -36.08
N ASP A 39 22.76 -22.31 -34.79
CA ASP A 39 22.19 -23.02 -33.64
C ASP A 39 20.77 -22.48 -33.35
N VAL A 40 19.74 -23.28 -33.62
CA VAL A 40 18.37 -23.00 -33.16
C VAL A 40 18.05 -23.97 -32.02
N GLN A 41 18.32 -23.54 -30.78
CA GLN A 41 17.68 -24.14 -29.63
C GLN A 41 16.23 -23.64 -29.54
N ASN A 42 15.29 -24.58 -29.50
CA ASN A 42 13.90 -24.31 -29.10
C ASN A 42 13.88 -23.77 -27.67
N VAL A 43 13.74 -22.45 -27.51
CA VAL A 43 13.50 -21.82 -26.22
C VAL A 43 11.99 -21.78 -25.97
N SER A 44 11.53 -22.58 -25.01
CA SER A 44 10.19 -22.49 -24.45
C SER A 44 10.06 -21.22 -23.60
N ALA A 45 9.43 -20.18 -24.12
CA ALA A 45 9.03 -19.02 -23.33
C ALA A 45 7.72 -19.32 -22.56
N ARG A 46 7.83 -19.64 -21.27
CA ARG A 46 6.75 -19.36 -20.31
C ARG A 46 6.91 -17.90 -19.90
N GLY A 47 6.00 -17.04 -20.35
CA GLY A 47 6.04 -15.61 -20.04
C GLY A 47 5.92 -15.37 -18.54
N ASN A 48 6.87 -14.61 -17.98
CA ASN A 48 6.63 -13.78 -16.81
C ASN A 48 6.32 -12.36 -17.31
N SER A 49 5.55 -11.58 -16.57
CA SER A 49 5.13 -10.21 -16.91
C SER A 49 6.23 -9.16 -16.76
N VAL A 50 7.51 -9.56 -16.78
CA VAL A 50 8.65 -8.63 -16.81
C VAL A 50 9.50 -8.99 -18.01
N GLY A 51 9.21 -8.35 -19.15
CA GLY A 51 10.02 -8.48 -20.36
C GLY A 51 11.44 -7.98 -20.12
N HIS A 52 12.33 -8.86 -19.67
CA HIS A 52 13.74 -8.57 -19.48
C HIS A 52 14.54 -9.31 -20.57
N MET A 53 14.79 -8.63 -21.68
CA MET A 53 15.77 -9.07 -22.68
C MET A 53 17.04 -8.25 -22.44
N ILE A 54 18.10 -8.89 -21.95
CA ILE A 54 19.39 -8.23 -21.72
C ILE A 54 20.18 -8.27 -23.02
N LEU A 55 20.32 -7.11 -23.67
CA LEU A 55 21.36 -6.80 -24.65
C LEU A 55 22.12 -5.55 -24.17
N GLY A 56 23.43 -5.58 -24.30
CA GLY A 56 24.38 -4.80 -23.48
C GLY A 56 24.27 -3.27 -23.52
N ASN A 57 24.77 -2.68 -22.43
CA ASN A 57 25.27 -1.31 -22.21
C ASN A 57 24.60 -0.16 -23.00
N THR A 58 23.41 0.25 -22.57
CA THR A 58 23.02 1.64 -22.25
C THR A 58 21.54 1.65 -21.88
N VAL A 59 21.19 2.03 -20.65
CA VAL A 59 19.79 2.06 -20.21
C VAL A 59 19.27 3.49 -20.30
N ASN A 60 18.46 3.75 -21.33
CA ASN A 60 17.47 4.82 -21.31
C ASN A 60 16.10 4.19 -21.01
N TYR A 61 15.54 4.47 -19.84
CA TYR A 61 14.20 4.03 -19.46
C TYR A 61 13.15 4.87 -20.18
N SER A 62 12.20 4.21 -20.84
CA SER A 62 10.88 4.77 -21.16
C SER A 62 9.83 3.86 -20.50
N PRO A 63 9.02 4.36 -19.55
CA PRO A 63 7.98 3.55 -18.93
C PRO A 63 6.80 3.37 -19.91
N SER A 64 6.37 2.12 -20.07
CA SER A 64 5.17 1.77 -20.83
C SER A 64 3.91 2.24 -20.10
N SER A 65 3.24 3.23 -20.67
CA SER A 65 1.94 3.72 -20.22
C SER A 65 0.81 2.82 -20.71
N SER A 66 0.11 2.15 -19.79
CA SER A 66 -1.24 1.62 -20.03
C SER A 66 -2.27 2.69 -19.68
N LEU A 67 -3.28 2.83 -20.54
CA LEU A 67 -4.07 4.04 -20.78
C LEU A 67 -5.11 4.41 -19.69
N LEU A 68 -5.32 5.73 -19.59
CA LEU A 68 -6.35 6.52 -18.89
C LEU A 68 -6.11 6.85 -17.40
N GLY A 69 -5.12 7.71 -17.18
CA GLY A 69 -4.97 8.56 -15.99
C GLY A 69 -3.78 9.48 -16.20
N ASN A 70 -3.91 10.78 -15.93
CA ASN A 70 -2.88 11.80 -16.15
C ASN A 70 -1.46 11.29 -15.82
N ASN A 71 -0.52 11.41 -16.76
CA ASN A 71 0.91 11.14 -16.59
C ASN A 71 1.59 12.20 -15.71
N GLN A 72 0.92 12.59 -14.63
CA GLN A 72 1.46 13.51 -13.64
C GLN A 72 2.29 12.69 -12.65
N PRO A 73 3.56 13.07 -12.42
CA PRO A 73 4.36 12.44 -11.38
C PRO A 73 3.62 12.58 -10.04
N CYS A 74 3.59 11.50 -9.26
CA CYS A 74 2.88 11.53 -8.00
C CYS A 74 3.42 12.63 -7.09
N ASN A 75 2.56 13.56 -6.71
CA ASN A 75 2.89 14.76 -5.95
C ASN A 75 2.58 14.62 -4.45
N ASN A 76 2.23 13.42 -3.97
CA ASN A 76 1.82 13.14 -2.59
C ASN A 76 0.58 13.93 -2.13
N THR A 77 -0.36 14.20 -3.05
CA THR A 77 -1.61 14.88 -2.68
C THR A 77 -2.63 13.84 -2.22
N ASP A 78 -3.24 14.13 -1.07
CA ASP A 78 -4.40 13.40 -0.57
C ASP A 78 -5.53 13.41 -1.62
N PRO A 79 -6.37 12.37 -1.69
CA PRO A 79 -7.52 12.38 -2.57
C PRO A 79 -8.49 13.51 -2.17
N GLY A 80 -9.31 13.93 -3.13
CA GLY A 80 -10.39 14.89 -2.90
C GLY A 80 -11.38 14.47 -1.80
N GLY A 81 -12.36 15.35 -1.54
CA GLY A 81 -13.29 15.20 -0.42
C GLY A 81 -14.38 14.16 -0.63
N ASN A 82 -14.66 13.75 -1.87
CA ASN A 82 -15.75 12.83 -2.18
C ASN A 82 -15.27 11.37 -2.15
N PRO A 83 -16.10 10.42 -1.69
CA PRO A 83 -15.82 9.00 -1.84
C PRO A 83 -15.46 8.63 -3.29
N GLY A 84 -14.39 7.86 -3.45
CA GLY A 84 -13.86 7.47 -4.76
C GLY A 84 -12.87 8.46 -5.37
N ASP A 85 -12.73 9.69 -4.84
CA ASP A 85 -11.66 10.58 -5.24
C ASP A 85 -10.31 9.88 -5.02
N VAL A 86 -9.42 9.98 -6.00
CA VAL A 86 -8.10 9.36 -5.98
C VAL A 86 -7.00 10.39 -5.79
N GLY A 87 -5.94 9.95 -5.13
CA GLY A 87 -4.69 10.67 -4.95
C GLY A 87 -3.54 9.69 -5.09
N CYS A 88 -2.37 10.08 -4.61
CA CYS A 88 -1.21 9.19 -4.64
C CYS A 88 -0.25 9.49 -3.50
N VAL A 89 0.60 8.52 -3.16
CA VAL A 89 1.66 8.67 -2.17
C VAL A 89 2.92 7.94 -2.62
N ASN A 90 4.06 8.59 -2.44
CA ASN A 90 5.39 8.05 -2.68
C ASN A 90 6.04 7.73 -1.34
N PHE A 91 6.57 6.52 -1.21
CA PHE A 91 7.28 6.09 0.00
C PHE A 91 8.30 5.01 -0.33
N THR A 92 9.14 4.67 0.64
CA THR A 92 10.09 3.57 0.50
C THR A 92 9.46 2.28 0.99
N TYR A 93 9.45 1.26 0.14
CA TYR A 93 9.03 -0.10 0.48
C TYR A 93 10.13 -1.07 0.08
N GLN A 94 10.57 -1.96 0.98
CA GLN A 94 11.65 -2.91 0.69
C GLN A 94 12.93 -2.23 0.15
N GLY A 95 13.24 -1.03 0.67
CA GLY A 95 14.38 -0.22 0.23
C GLY A 95 14.23 0.44 -1.15
N GLN A 96 13.08 0.30 -1.82
CA GLN A 96 12.81 0.89 -3.13
C GLN A 96 11.77 2.00 -3.04
N GLN A 97 11.95 3.06 -3.83
CA GLN A 97 10.94 4.11 -3.95
C GLN A 97 9.75 3.57 -4.76
N VAL A 98 8.57 3.57 -4.16
CA VAL A 98 7.32 3.17 -4.81
C VAL A 98 6.32 4.33 -4.81
N SER A 99 5.35 4.27 -5.73
CA SER A 99 4.23 5.22 -5.84
C SER A 99 2.93 4.44 -5.85
N TYR A 100 2.07 4.68 -4.86
CA TYR A 100 0.80 3.96 -4.70
C TYR A 100 -0.37 4.92 -4.87
N THR A 101 -1.48 4.40 -5.40
CA THR A 101 -2.74 5.13 -5.46
C THR A 101 -3.39 5.17 -4.07
N THR A 102 -3.92 6.32 -3.69
CA THR A 102 -4.76 6.50 -2.49
C THR A 102 -6.20 6.79 -2.90
N VAL A 103 -7.17 6.46 -2.06
CA VAL A 103 -8.59 6.70 -2.33
C VAL A 103 -9.31 7.20 -1.09
N ARG A 104 -10.27 8.10 -1.29
CA ARG A 104 -11.24 8.50 -0.26
C ARG A 104 -12.28 7.38 -0.12
N GLY A 105 -12.29 6.67 1.01
CA GLY A 105 -13.31 5.67 1.28
C GLY A 105 -14.68 6.29 1.54
N GLY A 106 -15.74 5.49 1.43
CA GLY A 106 -17.10 5.88 1.83
C GLY A 106 -17.23 6.29 3.31
N ASP A 107 -16.25 5.92 4.14
CA ASP A 107 -16.13 6.34 5.53
C ASP A 107 -15.45 7.73 5.70
N GLY A 108 -15.12 8.40 4.60
CA GLY A 108 -14.46 9.72 4.56
C GLY A 108 -12.97 9.69 4.83
N LYS A 109 -12.37 8.53 5.15
CA LYS A 109 -10.93 8.41 5.44
C LYS A 109 -10.14 8.14 4.16
N ILE A 110 -8.83 8.27 4.25
CA ILE A 110 -7.93 7.99 3.14
C ILE A 110 -7.39 6.58 3.32
N TRP A 111 -7.50 5.77 2.27
CA TRP A 111 -6.99 4.41 2.22
C TRP A 111 -5.99 4.28 1.07
N LEU A 112 -5.04 3.35 1.18
CA LEU A 112 -4.36 2.89 -0.02
C LEU A 112 -5.38 2.16 -0.91
N GLN A 113 -5.29 2.34 -2.23
CA GLN A 113 -6.02 1.52 -3.20
C GLN A 113 -5.21 0.28 -3.64
N GLN A 114 -3.99 0.15 -3.11
CA GLN A 114 -3.06 -0.98 -3.24
C GLN A 114 -2.79 -1.67 -1.89
N ASN A 115 -2.52 -2.97 -1.90
CA ASN A 115 -1.91 -3.65 -0.75
C ASN A 115 -0.42 -3.33 -0.71
N LEU A 116 0.20 -3.29 0.48
CA LEU A 116 1.66 -3.23 0.55
C LEU A 116 2.28 -4.41 -0.21
N GLY A 117 3.29 -4.13 -1.03
CA GLY A 117 3.95 -5.11 -1.90
C GLY A 117 3.22 -5.41 -3.23
N SER A 118 2.08 -4.77 -3.52
CA SER A 118 1.40 -4.93 -4.82
C SER A 118 2.00 -4.04 -5.91
N ALA A 119 2.01 -4.53 -7.15
CA ALA A 119 2.49 -3.81 -8.31
C ALA A 119 1.45 -2.83 -8.87
N ASN A 120 0.17 -3.13 -8.71
CA ASN A 120 -0.94 -2.35 -9.25
C ASN A 120 -2.16 -2.33 -8.33
N VAL A 121 -3.03 -1.35 -8.58
CA VAL A 121 -4.42 -1.38 -8.11
C VAL A 121 -5.13 -2.55 -8.79
N ALA A 122 -5.93 -3.31 -8.03
CA ALA A 122 -6.64 -4.47 -8.56
C ALA A 122 -7.51 -4.12 -9.78
N ILE A 123 -7.42 -4.94 -10.82
CA ILE A 123 -8.30 -4.89 -12.01
C ILE A 123 -9.28 -6.07 -12.08
N ALA A 124 -9.18 -7.01 -11.14
CA ALA A 124 -10.12 -8.10 -10.95
C ALA A 124 -10.01 -8.64 -9.50
N VAL A 125 -10.98 -9.44 -9.08
CA VAL A 125 -10.95 -10.11 -7.76
C VAL A 125 -9.68 -10.95 -7.58
N GLY A 126 -9.28 -11.70 -8.61
CA GLY A 126 -8.13 -12.61 -8.61
C GLY A 126 -6.90 -12.06 -9.31
N ASP A 127 -6.71 -10.74 -9.34
CA ASP A 127 -5.57 -10.08 -9.97
C ASP A 127 -4.28 -10.30 -9.16
N GLU A 128 -3.42 -11.20 -9.64
CA GLU A 128 -2.21 -11.65 -8.93
C GLU A 128 -1.24 -10.52 -8.59
N ASP A 129 -1.10 -9.55 -9.49
CA ASP A 129 -0.20 -8.40 -9.32
C ASP A 129 -0.68 -7.42 -8.23
N SER A 130 -1.98 -7.49 -7.89
CA SER A 130 -2.62 -6.64 -6.88
C SER A 130 -2.66 -7.24 -5.48
N PHE A 131 -2.40 -8.55 -5.34
CA PHE A 131 -2.56 -9.25 -4.07
C PHE A 131 -1.66 -8.68 -2.97
N GLY A 132 -0.49 -8.18 -3.35
CA GLY A 132 0.54 -7.69 -2.43
C GLY A 132 1.11 -8.78 -1.54
N ASP A 133 1.89 -8.37 -0.56
CA ASP A 133 2.63 -9.25 0.33
C ASP A 133 1.79 -9.79 1.49
N LEU A 134 2.28 -10.84 2.14
CA LEU A 134 1.60 -11.54 3.23
C LEU A 134 2.41 -11.45 4.52
N PHE A 135 2.12 -10.42 5.31
CA PHE A 135 2.81 -10.14 6.56
C PHE A 135 2.35 -11.11 7.64
N GLN A 136 3.28 -11.53 8.50
CA GLN A 136 2.94 -12.08 9.80
C GLN A 136 2.63 -10.91 10.74
N TRP A 137 1.64 -11.09 11.61
CA TRP A 137 1.19 -10.02 12.48
C TRP A 137 2.34 -9.50 13.35
N GLY A 138 2.50 -8.18 13.38
CA GLY A 138 3.55 -7.55 14.17
C GLY A 138 4.94 -7.61 13.55
N ARG A 139 5.07 -7.76 12.23
CA ARG A 139 6.37 -7.63 11.54
C ARG A 139 6.33 -6.52 10.50
N TRP A 140 7.44 -5.81 10.35
CA TRP A 140 7.65 -4.85 9.28
C TRP A 140 8.09 -5.56 7.99
N ASP A 141 8.43 -4.79 6.95
CA ASP A 141 8.87 -5.28 5.64
C ASP A 141 10.31 -5.84 5.65
N ASP A 142 10.62 -6.72 6.60
CA ASP A 142 11.95 -7.35 6.75
C ASP A 142 12.26 -8.48 5.76
N GLY A 143 11.39 -8.67 4.75
CA GLY A 143 11.52 -9.66 3.68
C GLY A 143 10.69 -10.92 3.90
N HIS A 144 10.23 -11.21 5.12
CA HIS A 144 9.41 -12.40 5.38
C HIS A 144 8.07 -12.38 4.61
N GLN A 145 7.53 -11.19 4.38
CA GLN A 145 6.19 -11.01 3.84
C GLN A 145 6.12 -11.36 2.34
N LEU A 146 7.27 -11.42 1.67
CA LEU A 146 7.35 -11.79 0.27
C LEU A 146 6.75 -13.19 0.07
N ARG A 147 5.93 -13.35 -0.96
CA ARG A 147 5.26 -14.64 -1.25
C ARG A 147 6.27 -15.78 -1.52
N ASN A 148 7.47 -15.46 -1.97
CA ASN A 148 8.53 -16.44 -2.21
C ASN A 148 9.57 -16.50 -1.08
N SER A 149 9.34 -15.86 0.08
CA SER A 149 10.29 -15.88 1.18
C SER A 149 10.54 -17.31 1.69
N PRO A 150 11.79 -17.62 2.09
CA PRO A 150 12.13 -18.92 2.66
C PRO A 150 11.39 -19.15 3.98
N LEU A 151 11.29 -20.41 4.38
CA LEU A 151 10.71 -20.80 5.66
C LEU A 151 11.80 -20.92 6.74
N THR A 152 11.46 -20.58 7.97
CA THR A 152 12.32 -20.78 9.14
C THR A 152 11.48 -21.20 10.36
N ALA A 153 12.14 -21.76 11.36
CA ALA A 153 11.55 -21.97 12.68
C ALA A 153 11.51 -20.64 13.46
N ALA A 154 10.69 -20.60 14.53
CA ALA A 154 10.58 -19.44 15.41
C ALA A 154 11.92 -19.10 16.09
N PRO A 155 12.27 -17.81 16.23
CA PRO A 155 13.49 -17.38 16.91
C PRO A 155 13.39 -17.57 18.43
N GLY A 156 14.54 -17.45 19.10
CA GLY A 156 14.63 -17.29 20.55
C GLY A 156 15.18 -15.91 20.89
N PRO A 157 14.42 -15.01 21.54
CA PRO A 157 13.00 -15.11 21.94
C PRO A 157 12.00 -15.07 20.77
N ASN A 158 10.82 -15.68 20.91
CA ASN A 158 9.76 -15.72 19.88
C ASN A 158 8.84 -14.49 19.97
N ASN A 159 9.41 -13.32 19.71
CA ASN A 159 8.77 -12.00 19.75
C ASN A 159 9.62 -11.01 18.91
N PRO A 160 9.21 -9.73 18.76
CA PRO A 160 9.91 -8.79 17.89
C PRO A 160 11.41 -8.61 18.18
N SER A 161 11.85 -8.73 19.45
CA SER A 161 13.27 -8.58 19.80
C SER A 161 14.15 -9.74 19.30
N GLY A 162 13.58 -10.92 19.07
CA GLY A 162 14.28 -12.07 18.48
C GLY A 162 14.44 -12.06 16.96
N LEU A 163 13.81 -11.11 16.26
CA LEU A 163 13.79 -11.07 14.78
C LEU A 163 15.15 -10.83 14.13
N SER A 164 16.12 -10.29 14.87
CA SER A 164 17.50 -10.11 14.40
C SER A 164 18.16 -11.40 13.91
N THR A 165 17.67 -12.56 14.37
CA THR A 165 18.18 -13.91 14.04
C THR A 165 17.47 -14.60 12.86
N VAL A 166 16.36 -14.06 12.35
CA VAL A 166 15.47 -14.71 11.36
C VAL A 166 15.06 -13.77 10.21
N GLN A 167 16.02 -12.96 9.74
CA GLN A 167 15.81 -11.95 8.71
C GLN A 167 15.30 -12.55 7.40
N GLY A 168 14.31 -11.91 6.78
CA GLY A 168 13.82 -12.27 5.45
C GLY A 168 13.04 -13.58 5.35
N ALA A 169 12.84 -14.32 6.44
CA ALA A 169 12.20 -15.64 6.42
C ALA A 169 10.84 -15.65 7.11
N PHE A 170 9.91 -16.41 6.52
CA PHE A 170 8.57 -16.66 7.07
C PHE A 170 8.64 -17.77 8.12
N ILE A 171 8.14 -17.48 9.30
CA ILE A 171 8.23 -18.34 10.48
C ILE A 171 7.10 -19.36 10.45
N THR A 172 7.46 -20.63 10.47
CA THR A 172 6.51 -21.75 10.45
C THR A 172 6.82 -22.78 11.53
N GLY A 173 5.87 -23.68 11.76
CA GLY A 173 6.03 -24.80 12.68
C GLY A 173 5.42 -24.53 14.06
N SER A 174 5.95 -25.24 15.07
CA SER A 174 5.49 -25.17 16.45
C SER A 174 6.68 -24.87 17.38
N PRO A 175 6.66 -23.77 18.15
CA PRO A 175 5.60 -22.76 18.19
C PRO A 175 5.55 -21.93 16.89
N ALA A 176 4.35 -21.44 16.53
CA ALA A 176 4.21 -20.44 15.49
C ALA A 176 4.79 -19.08 15.95
N TRP A 177 4.93 -18.14 15.01
CA TRP A 177 5.38 -16.79 15.33
C TRP A 177 4.56 -16.11 16.44
N TRP A 178 5.28 -15.56 17.43
CA TRP A 178 4.74 -14.76 18.54
C TRP A 178 3.53 -15.40 19.23
N ALA A 179 3.65 -16.71 19.51
CA ALA A 179 2.58 -17.57 19.98
C ALA A 179 2.09 -17.33 21.43
N GLY A 180 2.61 -16.30 22.11
CA GLY A 180 2.14 -15.91 23.44
C GLY A 180 0.79 -15.19 23.46
N PHE A 181 0.43 -14.53 22.34
CA PHE A 181 -0.85 -13.84 22.14
C PHE A 181 -1.27 -12.90 23.30
N LEU A 182 -0.31 -12.19 23.91
CA LEU A 182 -0.62 -11.30 25.02
C LEU A 182 -1.46 -10.12 24.52
N ALA A 183 -2.48 -9.75 25.30
CA ALA A 183 -3.37 -8.64 24.95
C ALA A 183 -2.69 -7.26 25.06
N THR A 184 -1.51 -7.20 25.70
CA THR A 184 -0.67 -6.01 25.79
C THR A 184 0.19 -5.79 24.55
N ASP A 185 0.26 -6.78 23.66
CA ASP A 185 1.11 -6.67 22.47
C ASP A 185 0.51 -5.66 21.47
N THR A 186 1.36 -4.84 20.88
CA THR A 186 0.95 -3.77 19.97
C THR A 186 1.71 -3.80 18.65
N TRP A 187 1.04 -3.33 17.59
CA TRP A 187 1.60 -3.20 16.25
C TRP A 187 1.49 -1.74 15.79
N ASN A 188 2.19 -0.85 16.49
CA ASN A 188 2.05 0.61 16.34
C ASN A 188 3.38 1.39 16.46
N ALA A 189 4.53 0.73 16.65
CA ALA A 189 5.81 1.43 16.68
C ALA A 189 6.12 2.07 15.33
N THR A 190 6.84 3.20 15.37
CA THR A 190 7.08 4.03 14.19
C THR A 190 8.30 3.62 13.38
N ASN A 191 9.31 3.07 14.06
CA ASN A 191 10.57 2.67 13.45
C ASN A 191 11.12 1.43 14.15
N ILE A 192 12.07 0.75 13.50
CA ILE A 192 12.67 -0.51 13.98
C ILE A 192 13.35 -0.36 15.35
N MET A 193 13.88 0.82 15.69
CA MET A 193 14.53 1.06 16.98
C MET A 193 13.52 1.17 18.13
N ASP A 194 12.25 1.43 17.83
CA ASP A 194 11.17 1.47 18.83
C ASP A 194 10.59 0.07 19.12
N ALA A 195 11.01 -0.97 18.38
CA ALA A 195 10.53 -2.33 18.57
C ALA A 195 11.04 -2.91 19.90
N LYS A 196 10.13 -3.54 20.64
CA LYS A 196 10.34 -4.16 21.96
C LYS A 196 9.65 -5.54 21.99
N ASP A 197 9.77 -6.24 23.12
CA ASP A 197 9.19 -7.58 23.29
C ASP A 197 7.66 -7.62 23.04
N GLU A 198 6.96 -6.57 23.45
CA GLU A 198 5.50 -6.43 23.35
C GLU A 198 5.06 -5.41 22.28
N THR A 199 5.98 -4.69 21.64
CA THR A 199 5.63 -3.60 20.70
C THR A 199 6.41 -3.77 19.42
N SER A 200 5.70 -3.85 18.29
CA SER A 200 6.33 -3.98 16.98
C SER A 200 5.94 -2.89 16.00
N VAL A 201 6.71 -2.80 14.92
CA VAL A 201 6.67 -1.73 13.92
C VAL A 201 5.51 -1.91 12.97
N ASP A 202 4.66 -0.90 12.92
CA ASP A 202 3.58 -0.79 11.93
C ASP A 202 4.17 -0.54 10.53
N PRO A 203 4.02 -1.46 9.55
CA PRO A 203 4.58 -1.29 8.22
C PRO A 203 3.97 -0.11 7.46
N CYS A 204 2.79 0.38 7.85
CA CYS A 204 2.18 1.56 7.25
C CYS A 204 2.89 2.86 7.64
N LYS A 205 3.71 2.87 8.71
CA LYS A 205 4.49 4.05 9.11
C LYS A 205 5.60 4.39 8.11
N ALA A 206 6.01 3.44 7.27
CA ALA A 206 6.89 3.69 6.14
C ALA A 206 6.31 4.72 5.14
N ILE A 207 4.99 4.83 5.06
CA ILE A 207 4.30 5.77 4.17
C ILE A 207 4.36 7.20 4.73
N GLY A 208 4.25 7.34 6.05
CA GLY A 208 4.33 8.61 6.75
C GLY A 208 3.69 8.57 8.15
N PRO A 209 3.89 9.62 8.95
CA PRO A 209 3.43 9.65 10.35
C PRO A 209 1.90 9.53 10.49
N ASP A 210 1.15 10.04 9.50
CA ASP A 210 -0.31 10.02 9.49
C ASP A 210 -0.91 8.67 9.04
N TRP A 211 -0.09 7.77 8.50
CA TRP A 211 -0.52 6.45 8.06
C TRP A 211 -0.37 5.43 9.18
N LYS A 212 -1.27 4.45 9.22
CA LYS A 212 -1.21 3.37 10.21
C LYS A 212 -1.88 2.09 9.71
N MET A 213 -1.61 0.99 10.40
CA MET A 213 -2.42 -0.21 10.33
C MET A 213 -3.88 0.13 10.70
N PRO A 214 -4.87 -0.35 9.92
CA PRO A 214 -6.27 -0.18 10.29
C PRO A 214 -6.60 -0.96 11.55
N SER A 215 -7.50 -0.43 12.37
CA SER A 215 -8.13 -1.17 13.45
C SER A 215 -9.31 -2.02 12.95
N GLN A 216 -9.77 -2.93 13.79
CA GLN A 216 -10.98 -3.73 13.58
C GLN A 216 -12.21 -2.83 13.37
N SER A 217 -12.29 -1.73 14.13
CA SER A 217 -13.39 -0.76 14.01
C SER A 217 -13.32 0.05 12.71
N GLU A 218 -12.12 0.38 12.23
CA GLU A 218 -11.94 1.04 10.94
C GLU A 218 -12.32 0.10 9.78
N TRP A 219 -11.93 -1.17 9.85
CA TRP A 219 -12.39 -2.19 8.91
C TRP A 219 -13.91 -2.35 8.91
N ALA A 220 -14.53 -2.42 10.09
CA ALA A 220 -15.98 -2.50 10.20
C ALA A 220 -16.68 -1.27 9.61
N GLY A 221 -16.12 -0.08 9.84
CA GLY A 221 -16.61 1.18 9.30
C GLY A 221 -16.61 1.19 7.77
N ILE A 222 -15.46 0.88 7.14
CA ILE A 222 -15.37 0.90 5.67
C ILE A 222 -16.17 -0.23 5.03
N VAL A 223 -16.23 -1.42 5.62
CA VAL A 223 -17.08 -2.53 5.13
C VAL A 223 -18.54 -2.12 5.08
N SER A 224 -19.03 -1.45 6.12
CA SER A 224 -20.40 -0.92 6.17
C SER A 224 -20.61 0.19 5.14
N ALA A 225 -19.69 1.16 5.08
CA ALA A 225 -19.81 2.32 4.20
C ALA A 225 -19.77 1.97 2.70
N GLU A 226 -19.05 0.91 2.33
CA GLU A 226 -18.89 0.45 0.95
C GLU A 226 -19.80 -0.74 0.60
N GLY A 227 -20.61 -1.24 1.54
CA GLY A 227 -21.48 -2.40 1.31
C GLY A 227 -20.74 -3.70 0.99
N ILE A 228 -19.54 -3.89 1.55
CA ILE A 228 -18.70 -5.06 1.26
C ILE A 228 -19.28 -6.29 1.94
N SER A 229 -19.57 -7.33 1.17
CA SER A 229 -20.16 -8.59 1.69
C SER A 229 -19.53 -9.85 1.11
N ASN A 230 -18.78 -9.74 0.02
CA ASN A 230 -18.12 -10.84 -0.67
C ASN A 230 -16.97 -10.31 -1.56
N PRO A 231 -16.11 -11.17 -2.14
CA PRO A 231 -14.98 -10.73 -2.95
C PRO A 231 -15.35 -9.84 -4.14
N ALA A 232 -16.50 -10.06 -4.77
CA ALA A 232 -16.94 -9.21 -5.89
C ALA A 232 -17.28 -7.79 -5.43
N THR A 233 -18.05 -7.64 -4.34
CA THR A 233 -18.35 -6.32 -3.75
C THR A 233 -17.11 -5.65 -3.16
N ALA A 234 -16.15 -6.43 -2.65
CA ALA A 234 -14.87 -5.91 -2.14
C ALA A 234 -14.02 -5.30 -3.27
N TYR A 235 -13.94 -5.98 -4.41
CA TYR A 235 -13.30 -5.46 -5.61
C TYR A 235 -14.04 -4.26 -6.21
N SER A 236 -15.38 -4.28 -6.24
CA SER A 236 -16.19 -3.18 -6.77
C SER A 236 -16.24 -1.95 -5.87
N SER A 237 -15.83 -2.06 -4.59
CA SER A 237 -15.71 -0.91 -3.68
C SER A 237 -14.63 0.07 -4.14
N HIS A 238 -14.63 1.29 -3.60
CA HIS A 238 -13.58 2.25 -3.90
C HIS A 238 -12.18 1.77 -3.49
N LEU A 239 -12.06 0.84 -2.53
CA LEU A 239 -10.77 0.31 -2.08
C LEU A 239 -10.18 -0.73 -3.05
N LYS A 240 -10.99 -1.32 -3.94
CA LYS A 240 -10.58 -2.39 -4.87
C LYS A 240 -9.81 -3.52 -4.17
N LEU A 241 -10.41 -4.08 -3.11
CA LEU A 241 -9.77 -5.11 -2.29
C LEU A 241 -9.70 -6.44 -3.06
N PRO A 242 -8.51 -7.00 -3.32
CA PRO A 242 -8.37 -8.25 -4.05
C PRO A 242 -8.42 -9.48 -3.13
N ALA A 243 -8.68 -10.64 -3.71
CA ALA A 243 -8.73 -11.93 -3.01
C ALA A 243 -7.34 -12.57 -2.90
N GLY A 244 -6.41 -11.92 -2.19
CA GLY A 244 -4.99 -12.31 -2.12
C GLY A 244 -4.67 -13.61 -1.37
N GLY A 245 -5.65 -14.25 -0.73
CA GLY A 245 -5.47 -15.45 0.09
C GLY A 245 -4.66 -15.20 1.36
N SER A 246 -4.20 -16.30 1.98
CA SER A 246 -3.33 -16.26 3.16
C SER A 246 -2.18 -17.26 3.04
N ARG A 247 -1.17 -17.12 3.91
CA ARG A 247 -0.06 -18.07 4.05
C ARG A 247 -0.10 -18.73 5.43
N GLY A 248 -0.08 -20.06 5.48
CA GLY A 248 -0.28 -20.83 6.71
C GLY A 248 0.94 -20.81 7.63
N SER A 249 0.71 -20.63 8.93
CA SER A 249 1.78 -20.65 9.95
C SER A 249 2.35 -22.05 10.24
N GLY A 250 1.65 -23.12 9.82
CA GLY A 250 2.10 -24.49 10.07
C GLY A 250 3.22 -24.93 9.14
N ASN A 251 3.09 -24.63 7.85
CA ASN A 251 3.96 -25.15 6.78
C ASN A 251 4.29 -24.12 5.69
N GLY A 252 3.75 -22.90 5.76
CA GLY A 252 4.01 -21.86 4.76
C GLY A 252 3.18 -21.99 3.48
N ASP A 253 2.20 -22.90 3.43
CA ASP A 253 1.35 -23.10 2.25
C ASP A 253 0.38 -21.94 2.04
N PHE A 254 0.06 -21.68 0.77
CA PHE A 254 -0.94 -20.71 0.38
C PHE A 254 -2.34 -21.30 0.41
N SER A 255 -3.31 -20.52 0.86
CA SER A 255 -4.72 -20.92 0.90
C SER A 255 -5.62 -19.83 0.31
N PHE A 256 -6.62 -20.26 -0.45
CA PHE A 256 -7.69 -19.41 -1.00
C PHE A 256 -7.21 -18.22 -1.86
N VAL A 257 -6.04 -18.35 -2.48
CA VAL A 257 -5.51 -17.34 -3.43
C VAL A 257 -6.49 -17.20 -4.60
N GLY A 258 -6.82 -15.96 -4.94
CA GLY A 258 -7.84 -15.61 -5.94
C GLY A 258 -9.29 -15.82 -5.50
N GLN A 259 -9.53 -16.29 -4.26
CA GLN A 259 -10.87 -16.67 -3.80
C GLN A 259 -11.36 -15.91 -2.57
N ARG A 260 -10.46 -15.62 -1.60
CA ARG A 260 -10.82 -14.94 -0.34
C ARG A 260 -9.82 -13.84 0.02
N GLY A 261 -10.32 -12.82 0.72
CA GLY A 261 -9.53 -11.71 1.23
C GLY A 261 -9.21 -11.85 2.72
N TYR A 262 -7.97 -11.56 3.09
CA TYR A 262 -7.48 -11.54 4.46
C TYR A 262 -6.62 -10.28 4.65
N PHE A 263 -7.09 -9.33 5.46
CA PHE A 263 -6.40 -8.05 5.64
C PHE A 263 -6.19 -7.76 7.13
N TRP A 264 -4.95 -7.70 7.57
CA TRP A 264 -4.64 -7.51 8.99
C TRP A 264 -5.27 -6.24 9.56
N SER A 265 -5.61 -6.30 10.84
CA SER A 265 -5.83 -5.13 11.68
C SER A 265 -4.74 -5.03 12.76
N SER A 266 -4.61 -3.86 13.37
CA SER A 266 -3.70 -3.61 14.49
C SER A 266 -4.16 -4.26 15.81
N ASP A 267 -5.35 -4.85 15.86
CA ASP A 267 -5.95 -5.35 17.09
C ASP A 267 -5.54 -6.80 17.34
N THR A 268 -5.44 -7.13 18.63
CA THR A 268 -5.17 -8.48 19.10
C THR A 268 -6.41 -9.14 19.68
N SER A 269 -6.32 -10.44 19.88
CA SER A 269 -7.21 -11.24 20.72
C SER A 269 -6.40 -12.25 21.50
N GLY A 270 -7.01 -12.93 22.48
CA GLY A 270 -6.35 -14.02 23.21
C GLY A 270 -5.98 -15.25 22.36
N LEU A 271 -6.30 -15.25 21.06
CA LEU A 271 -6.01 -16.35 20.12
C LEU A 271 -5.11 -15.91 18.95
N GLY A 272 -4.66 -14.65 18.90
CA GLY A 272 -3.83 -14.13 17.82
C GLY A 272 -4.18 -12.70 17.39
N GLY A 273 -3.95 -12.38 16.12
CA GLY A 273 -4.28 -11.08 15.53
C GLY A 273 -5.68 -11.05 14.93
N LYS A 274 -6.29 -9.86 14.88
CA LYS A 274 -7.55 -9.62 14.17
C LYS A 274 -7.31 -9.24 12.72
N TYR A 275 -8.21 -9.63 11.83
CA TYR A 275 -8.17 -9.24 10.41
C TYR A 275 -9.59 -9.09 9.85
N LEU A 276 -9.71 -8.32 8.77
CA LEU A 276 -10.89 -8.35 7.91
C LEU A 276 -10.87 -9.60 7.03
N TYR A 277 -11.81 -10.50 7.28
CA TYR A 277 -12.09 -11.66 6.43
C TYR A 277 -13.11 -11.30 5.36
N ILE A 278 -12.84 -11.66 4.10
CA ILE A 278 -13.81 -11.58 3.01
C ILE A 278 -13.96 -12.96 2.39
N GLY A 279 -15.06 -13.64 2.73
CA GLY A 279 -15.45 -14.94 2.20
C GLY A 279 -16.62 -14.83 1.22
N ASN A 280 -17.02 -15.95 0.62
CA ASN A 280 -18.00 -16.00 -0.47
C ASN A 280 -19.31 -15.25 -0.21
N THR A 281 -19.77 -15.19 1.04
CA THR A 281 -21.05 -14.58 1.42
C THR A 281 -20.96 -13.71 2.67
N ILE A 282 -19.75 -13.40 3.15
CA ILE A 282 -19.57 -12.58 4.35
C ILE A 282 -18.28 -11.77 4.30
N ALA A 283 -18.36 -10.51 4.77
CA ALA A 283 -17.22 -9.73 5.21
C ALA A 283 -17.28 -9.60 6.74
N ASN A 284 -16.25 -10.07 7.43
CA ASN A 284 -16.17 -10.05 8.90
C ASN A 284 -14.89 -9.34 9.35
N ALA A 285 -15.04 -8.09 9.78
CA ALA A 285 -13.95 -7.27 10.30
C ALA A 285 -13.37 -7.79 11.63
N SER A 286 -14.11 -8.62 12.37
CA SER A 286 -13.75 -9.13 13.71
C SER A 286 -13.16 -10.55 13.69
N ALA A 287 -12.87 -11.09 12.50
CA ALA A 287 -12.21 -12.38 12.33
C ALA A 287 -10.78 -12.35 12.89
N GLY A 288 -10.10 -13.50 12.95
CA GLY A 288 -8.75 -13.57 13.47
C GLY A 288 -8.04 -14.88 13.13
N ALA A 289 -6.73 -14.89 13.35
CA ALA A 289 -5.85 -16.05 13.15
C ALA A 289 -4.64 -15.95 14.08
N PRO A 290 -3.90 -17.05 14.28
CA PRO A 290 -2.57 -17.01 14.86
C PRO A 290 -1.70 -15.94 14.19
N ARG A 291 -0.87 -15.25 14.97
CA ARG A 291 0.00 -14.15 14.47
C ARG A 291 0.99 -14.59 13.40
N GLY A 292 1.33 -15.88 13.34
CA GLY A 292 2.15 -16.45 12.27
C GLY A 292 1.44 -16.68 10.94
N GLN A 293 0.13 -16.45 10.84
CA GLN A 293 -0.52 -16.45 9.53
C GLN A 293 0.01 -15.27 8.70
N GLY A 294 0.20 -15.48 7.40
CA GLY A 294 0.46 -14.41 6.44
C GLY A 294 -0.86 -13.84 5.94
N ALA A 295 -1.06 -12.53 6.08
CA ALA A 295 -2.21 -11.83 5.49
C ALA A 295 -1.78 -10.47 4.93
N SER A 296 -2.57 -9.93 4.00
CA SER A 296 -2.26 -8.67 3.34
C SER A 296 -2.38 -7.48 4.29
N VAL A 297 -1.64 -6.41 3.99
CA VAL A 297 -1.71 -5.13 4.69
C VAL A 297 -2.25 -4.06 3.74
N ARG A 298 -3.23 -3.30 4.23
CA ARG A 298 -3.88 -2.19 3.53
C ARG A 298 -3.92 -0.99 4.47
N CYS A 299 -3.11 0.02 4.21
CA CYS A 299 -2.91 1.13 5.14
C CYS A 299 -4.01 2.18 5.07
N ILE A 300 -4.24 2.83 6.21
CA ILE A 300 -5.22 3.92 6.36
C ILE A 300 -4.52 5.18 6.90
N LYS A 301 -4.99 6.34 6.45
CA LYS A 301 -4.74 7.65 7.06
C LYS A 301 -6.08 8.15 7.63
N PRO A 302 -6.28 8.07 8.97
CA PRO A 302 -7.58 8.25 9.60
C PRO A 302 -8.02 9.72 9.68
N SER A 303 -7.10 10.67 9.56
CA SER A 303 -7.40 12.08 9.46
C SER A 303 -7.82 12.44 8.04
N SER A 304 -9.10 12.73 7.85
CA SER A 304 -9.57 13.53 6.72
C SER A 304 -9.14 14.97 6.96
N SER A 305 -7.89 15.29 6.60
CA SER A 305 -7.48 16.68 6.45
C SER A 305 -8.40 17.31 5.40
N LEU A 306 -9.39 18.09 5.83
CA LEU A 306 -9.96 19.18 5.04
C LEU A 306 -8.92 20.30 4.97
N GLY A 307 -7.71 19.97 4.51
CA GLY A 307 -6.61 20.88 4.33
C GLY A 307 -6.59 21.30 2.87
N ILE A 308 -6.80 22.59 2.63
CA ILE A 308 -6.19 23.25 1.46
C ILE A 308 -4.73 22.80 1.41
N SER A 309 -4.27 22.27 0.27
CA SER A 309 -2.90 21.78 0.10
C SER A 309 -1.92 22.84 0.61
N GLU A 310 -1.29 22.58 1.76
CA GLU A 310 -0.15 23.37 2.18
C GLU A 310 1.00 23.02 1.23
N THR A 311 1.20 23.88 0.23
CA THR A 311 2.44 23.88 -0.54
C THR A 311 3.59 24.09 0.45
N LYS A 312 4.45 23.07 0.59
CA LYS A 312 5.63 23.10 1.47
C LYS A 312 6.37 24.46 1.39
N PRO A 313 6.88 24.97 2.52
CA PRO A 313 7.48 26.30 2.60
C PRO A 313 8.84 26.33 1.89
N GLY A 314 8.82 26.75 0.62
CA GLY A 314 9.98 27.18 -0.13
C GLY A 314 9.99 28.71 -0.26
N ASN A 315 10.58 29.41 0.70
CA ASN A 315 11.10 30.79 0.58
C ASN A 315 10.20 31.89 -0.02
N SER A 316 9.01 32.13 0.52
CA SER A 316 8.28 33.40 0.29
C SER A 316 7.30 33.70 1.43
N ILE A 317 7.80 33.93 2.64
CA ILE A 317 6.95 34.31 3.77
C ILE A 317 6.42 35.73 3.53
N ALA A 318 5.16 35.86 3.11
CA ALA A 318 4.43 37.12 3.23
C ALA A 318 3.97 37.28 4.70
N GLY A 319 4.61 38.20 5.43
CA GLY A 319 4.29 38.53 6.81
C GLY A 319 3.48 39.83 6.91
N LEU A 320 2.58 39.90 7.89
CA LEU A 320 1.81 41.10 8.23
C LEU A 320 2.18 41.57 9.64
N TYR A 321 2.52 42.84 9.80
CA TYR A 321 2.93 43.41 11.08
C TYR A 321 2.61 44.91 11.18
N PRO A 322 2.44 45.48 12.39
CA PRO A 322 2.28 44.76 13.64
C PRO A 322 0.91 44.06 13.70
N ASN A 323 0.84 42.93 14.40
CA ASN A 323 -0.40 42.26 14.74
C ASN A 323 -0.38 41.93 16.24
N PRO A 324 -1.18 42.59 17.09
CA PRO A 324 -2.26 43.54 16.76
C PRO A 324 -1.78 44.88 16.16
N THR A 325 -2.64 45.56 15.40
CA THR A 325 -2.41 46.90 14.84
C THR A 325 -3.39 47.93 15.42
N ASN A 326 -2.99 49.20 15.49
CA ASN A 326 -3.84 50.34 15.86
C ASN A 326 -4.36 51.10 14.63
N GLY A 327 -4.05 50.65 13.41
CA GLY A 327 -4.51 51.33 12.20
C GLY A 327 -3.76 50.94 10.94
N THR A 328 -2.43 50.98 10.94
CA THR A 328 -1.64 50.65 9.74
C THR A 328 -1.02 49.27 9.85
N LEU A 329 -1.14 48.47 8.79
CA LEU A 329 -0.55 47.14 8.70
C LEU A 329 0.44 47.09 7.53
N TYR A 330 1.68 46.71 7.82
CA TYR A 330 2.77 46.57 6.86
C TYR A 330 2.85 45.14 6.35
N ILE A 331 3.17 45.01 5.06
CA ILE A 331 3.35 43.72 4.39
C ILE A 331 4.83 43.53 4.08
N LYS A 332 5.41 42.43 4.53
CA LYS A 332 6.74 41.97 4.10
C LYS A 332 6.56 40.75 3.21
N ALA A 333 6.72 40.91 1.91
CA ALA A 333 6.59 39.84 0.93
C ALA A 333 7.91 39.57 0.19
N GLY A 334 8.11 38.33 -0.27
CA GLY A 334 9.27 37.93 -1.09
C GLY A 334 9.16 38.32 -2.57
N SER A 335 8.00 38.85 -2.99
CA SER A 335 7.72 39.29 -4.35
C SER A 335 6.67 40.41 -4.34
N ASN A 336 6.55 41.12 -5.45
CA ASN A 336 5.58 42.21 -5.61
C ASN A 336 4.14 41.73 -5.38
N ILE A 337 3.35 42.58 -4.72
CA ILE A 337 1.95 42.33 -4.42
C ILE A 337 1.10 42.66 -5.65
N GLU A 338 0.21 41.74 -6.00
CA GLU A 338 -0.76 41.90 -7.09
C GLU A 338 -2.10 42.41 -6.56
N ASN A 339 -2.58 41.82 -5.47
CA ASN A 339 -3.87 42.16 -4.89
C ASN A 339 -3.88 42.00 -3.36
N VAL A 340 -4.70 42.82 -2.69
CA VAL A 340 -4.98 42.74 -1.25
C VAL A 340 -6.48 42.77 -1.04
N GLN A 341 -6.99 41.84 -0.24
CA GLN A 341 -8.40 41.80 0.17
C GLN A 341 -8.50 41.66 1.68
N VAL A 342 -9.39 42.43 2.29
CA VAL A 342 -9.66 42.37 3.73
C VAL A 342 -11.12 42.02 3.95
N THR A 343 -11.39 41.05 4.81
CA THR A 343 -12.74 40.63 5.18
C THR A 343 -12.93 40.69 6.70
N ASN A 344 -14.16 41.03 7.13
CA ASN A 344 -14.53 41.01 8.54
C ASN A 344 -14.96 39.60 9.00
N THR A 345 -15.27 39.42 10.28
CA THR A 345 -15.73 38.14 10.84
C THR A 345 -17.05 37.63 10.28
N LEU A 346 -17.83 38.48 9.60
CA LEU A 346 -19.07 38.12 8.90
C LEU A 346 -18.82 37.68 7.44
N GLY A 347 -17.56 37.64 7.00
CA GLY A 347 -17.18 37.30 5.63
C GLY A 347 -17.41 38.42 4.61
N GLN A 348 -17.74 39.63 5.07
CA GLN A 348 -17.96 40.78 4.18
C GLN A 348 -16.62 41.40 3.80
N LYS A 349 -16.45 41.72 2.50
CA LYS A 349 -15.29 42.46 2.01
C LYS A 349 -15.33 43.90 2.51
N VAL A 350 -14.21 44.37 3.00
CA VAL A 350 -14.03 45.71 3.54
C VAL A 350 -13.19 46.50 2.57
N ASN A 351 -13.67 47.69 2.18
CA ASN A 351 -12.92 48.60 1.34
C ASN A 351 -11.80 49.23 2.18
N ILE A 352 -10.55 48.99 1.78
CA ILE A 352 -9.35 49.50 2.43
C ILE A 352 -8.46 50.19 1.41
N LEU A 353 -7.69 51.16 1.88
CA LEU A 353 -6.64 51.77 1.06
C LEU A 353 -5.38 50.91 1.19
N PHE A 354 -4.84 50.52 0.04
CA PHE A 354 -3.58 49.81 -0.06
C PHE A 354 -2.60 50.61 -0.92
N SER A 355 -1.44 50.96 -0.36
CA SER A 355 -0.36 51.64 -1.09
C SER A 355 0.98 51.40 -0.40
N ASN A 356 2.07 51.36 -1.16
CA ASN A 356 3.44 51.20 -0.62
C ASN A 356 3.58 50.04 0.38
N ASP A 357 3.02 48.87 0.04
CA ASP A 357 3.00 47.67 0.88
C ASP A 357 2.39 47.89 2.29
N GLN A 358 1.48 48.86 2.40
CA GLN A 358 0.76 49.21 3.62
C GLN A 358 -0.76 49.15 3.39
N ILE A 359 -1.45 48.57 4.36
CA ILE A 359 -2.90 48.51 4.43
C ILE A 359 -3.34 49.49 5.52
N ASP A 360 -4.16 50.45 5.13
CA ASP A 360 -4.79 51.38 6.05
C ASP A 360 -6.11 50.78 6.59
N MET A 361 -6.09 50.44 7.87
CA MET A 361 -7.20 49.92 8.67
C MET A 361 -7.65 50.94 9.74
N THR A 362 -7.21 52.20 9.68
CA THR A 362 -7.55 53.23 10.69
C THR A 362 -9.05 53.50 10.76
N ALA A 363 -9.75 53.45 9.63
CA ALA A 363 -11.19 53.66 9.54
C ALA A 363 -12.02 52.43 9.98
N LEU A 364 -11.37 51.32 10.33
CA LEU A 364 -12.05 50.08 10.69
C LEU A 364 -12.28 50.00 12.20
N PRO A 365 -13.46 49.53 12.66
CA PRO A 365 -13.70 49.25 14.07
C PRO A 365 -12.73 48.20 14.62
N ASP A 366 -12.51 48.24 15.93
CA ASP A 366 -11.70 47.24 16.61
C ASP A 366 -12.33 45.86 16.48
N GLY A 367 -11.49 44.87 16.18
CA GLY A 367 -12.01 43.56 15.81
C GLY A 367 -10.99 42.68 15.10
N ILE A 368 -11.48 41.53 14.64
CA ILE A 368 -10.70 40.53 13.91
C ILE A 368 -11.00 40.68 12.43
N TYR A 369 -9.96 40.68 11.62
CA TYR A 369 -10.03 40.74 10.17
C TYR A 369 -9.18 39.63 9.56
N LEU A 370 -9.60 39.15 8.40
CA LEU A 370 -8.81 38.24 7.57
C LEU A 370 -8.25 39.04 6.39
N VAL A 371 -6.94 38.99 6.22
CA VAL A 371 -6.23 39.67 5.13
C VAL A 371 -5.72 38.61 4.17
N GLU A 372 -6.17 38.68 2.93
CA GLU A 372 -5.72 37.85 1.82
C GLU A 372 -4.82 38.66 0.89
N LEU A 373 -3.63 38.13 0.63
CA LEU A 373 -2.63 38.70 -0.25
C LEU A 373 -2.46 37.79 -1.46
N THR A 374 -2.46 38.36 -2.65
CA THR A 374 -2.04 37.67 -3.88
C THR A 374 -0.77 38.34 -4.38
N LEU A 375 0.28 37.55 -4.59
CA LEU A 375 1.56 37.98 -5.09
C LEU A 375 1.65 37.74 -6.60
N LYS A 376 2.41 38.58 -7.33
CA LYS A 376 2.57 38.47 -8.79
C LYS A 376 3.20 37.16 -9.27
N ASN A 377 3.78 36.37 -8.37
CA ASN A 377 4.31 35.04 -8.66
C ASN A 377 3.24 33.93 -8.54
N GLY A 378 1.96 34.29 -8.35
CA GLY A 378 0.83 33.38 -8.22
C GLY A 378 0.59 32.85 -6.81
N GLN A 379 1.43 33.19 -5.83
CA GLN A 379 1.22 32.77 -4.44
C GLN A 379 0.12 33.61 -3.76
N SER A 380 -0.75 32.94 -3.01
CA SER A 380 -1.75 33.60 -2.16
C SER A 380 -1.53 33.25 -0.69
N VAL A 381 -1.63 34.25 0.19
CA VAL A 381 -1.43 34.10 1.64
C VAL A 381 -2.60 34.72 2.37
N SER A 382 -3.19 33.97 3.31
CA SER A 382 -4.27 34.45 4.18
C SER A 382 -3.77 34.54 5.62
N LYS A 383 -4.01 35.68 6.30
CA LYS A 383 -3.56 35.95 7.67
C LYS A 383 -4.65 36.63 8.48
N LYS A 384 -4.87 36.12 9.70
CA LYS A 384 -5.72 36.75 10.72
C LYS A 384 -5.00 37.93 11.35
N VAL A 385 -5.66 39.08 11.42
CA VAL A 385 -5.17 40.33 12.00
C VAL A 385 -6.14 40.85 13.06
N ILE A 386 -5.59 41.41 14.13
CA ILE A 386 -6.37 42.03 15.22
C ILE A 386 -6.17 43.55 15.14
N LYS A 387 -7.26 44.30 14.94
CA LYS A 387 -7.30 45.76 15.04
C LYS A 387 -7.76 46.16 16.44
N LYS A 388 -7.00 47.06 17.09
CA LYS A 388 -7.21 47.58 18.44
C LYS A 388 -7.42 49.07 18.47
#